data_AF-A0A525P174-F1
#
_entry.id   AF-A0A525P174-F1
#
_cell.length_a   1.000
_cell.length_b   1.000
_cell.length_c   1.000
_cell.angle_alpha   90.00
_cell.angle_beta   90.00
_cell.angle_gamma   90.00
#
_symmetry.space_group_name_H-M   'P 1'
#
loop_
_entity.id
_entity.type
_entity.pdbx_description
1 polymer ?
#
loop_
_entity_poly.entity_id
_entity_poly.type
_entity_poly.pdbx_seq_one_letter_code
_entity_poly.pdbx_strand_id
1 'polypeptide(L)'
;MSDLLAAVYPWAKALHIMAVISWMAALFYLPRLLVHHTEQVGLQGPIHELFSMMEFKLATIIMRPAMIATWIFGLSLVFTPGVVDWTAWWPWTKGIGVIAMTAFHEWLYARVKDFASG
;
A
#
# COMPACT_ATOMS: atom_id res chain seq x y z
N MET A 1 30.29 2.56 15.69
CA MET A 1 29.01 1.84 15.50
C MET A 1 27.80 2.79 15.42
N SER A 2 27.85 3.97 16.06
CA SER A 2 26.86 5.05 15.90
C SER A 2 26.80 5.62 14.47
N ASP A 3 27.94 5.77 13.78
CA ASP A 3 27.99 6.36 12.43
C ASP A 3 27.29 5.52 11.37
N LEU A 4 27.31 4.19 11.51
CA LEU A 4 26.64 3.29 10.57
C LEU A 4 25.11 3.39 10.71
N LEU A 5 24.60 3.48 11.94
CA LEU A 5 23.17 3.66 12.19
C LEU A 5 22.69 5.04 11.73
N ALA A 6 23.50 6.09 11.95
CA ALA A 6 23.21 7.43 11.45
C ALA A 6 23.23 7.51 9.92
N ALA A 7 24.11 6.75 9.25
CA ALA A 7 24.14 6.66 7.80
C ALA A 7 22.96 5.86 7.24
N VAL A 8 22.58 4.73 7.85
CA VAL A 8 21.50 3.84 7.35
C VAL A 8 20.11 4.40 7.64
N TYR A 9 19.93 5.15 8.72
CA TYR A 9 18.66 5.75 9.12
C TYR A 9 17.96 6.59 8.03
N PRO A 10 18.62 7.55 7.36
CA PRO A 10 17.99 8.33 6.29
C PRO A 10 17.62 7.46 5.08
N TRP A 11 18.39 6.42 4.77
CA TRP A 11 18.05 5.48 3.69
C TRP A 11 16.82 4.63 4.03
N ALA A 12 16.76 4.08 5.24
CA ALA A 12 15.58 3.33 5.71
C ALA A 12 14.32 4.22 5.72
N LYS A 13 14.47 5.48 6.16
CA LYS A 13 13.39 6.47 6.13
C LYS A 13 12.96 6.81 4.71
N ALA A 14 13.91 7.03 3.79
CA ALA A 14 13.60 7.32 2.39
C ALA A 14 12.87 6.15 1.72
N LEU A 15 13.36 4.91 1.92
CA LEU A 15 12.72 3.69 1.40
C LEU A 15 11.31 3.51 1.96
N HIS A 16 11.11 3.76 3.26
CA HIS A 16 9.78 3.72 3.86
C HIS A 16 8.83 4.74 3.22
N ILE A 17 9.27 6.00 3.07
CA ILE A 17 8.45 7.07 2.47
C ILE A 17 8.11 6.73 1.01
N MET A 18 9.07 6.25 0.22
CA MET A 18 8.82 5.84 -1.16
C MET A 18 7.81 4.70 -1.22
N ALA A 19 7.96 3.67 -0.38
CA ALA A 19 7.01 2.55 -0.32
C ALA A 19 5.60 3.03 0.06
N VAL A 20 5.47 3.90 1.07
CA VAL A 20 4.18 4.47 1.50
C VAL A 20 3.53 5.25 0.36
N ILE A 21 4.28 6.14 -0.32
CA ILE A 21 3.73 6.96 -1.41
C ILE A 21 3.30 6.06 -2.59
N SER A 22 4.12 5.08 -2.98
CA SER A 22 3.76 4.14 -4.03
C SER A 22 2.52 3.33 -3.67
N TRP A 23 2.40 2.89 -2.42
CA TRP A 23 1.23 2.17 -1.94
C TRP A 23 -0.03 3.04 -1.91
N MET A 24 0.07 4.28 -1.44
CA MET A 24 -1.03 5.26 -1.47
C MET A 24 -1.50 5.53 -2.90
N ALA A 25 -0.57 5.79 -3.82
CA ALA A 25 -0.90 6.08 -5.22
C ALA A 25 -1.71 4.94 -5.86
N ALA A 26 -1.29 3.69 -5.63
CA ALA A 26 -2.00 2.54 -6.17
C ALA A 26 -3.35 2.28 -5.47
N LEU A 27 -3.43 2.49 -4.15
CA LEU A 27 -4.69 2.42 -3.39
C LEU A 27 -5.75 3.41 -3.87
N PHE A 28 -5.37 4.63 -4.25
CA PHE A 28 -6.32 5.62 -4.77
C PHE A 28 -6.66 5.41 -6.25
N TYR A 29 -5.76 4.77 -7.01
CA TYR A 29 -5.98 4.51 -8.42
C TYR A 29 -6.93 3.31 -8.67
N LEU A 30 -6.82 2.25 -7.84
CA LEU A 30 -7.59 1.02 -8.02
C LEU A 30 -9.13 1.20 -7.94
N PRO A 31 -9.72 1.90 -6.94
CA PRO A 31 -11.17 2.14 -6.89
C PRO A 31 -11.70 2.86 -8.13
N ARG A 32 -10.93 3.84 -8.63
CA ARG A 32 -11.30 4.57 -9.84
C ARG A 32 -11.37 3.62 -11.03
N LEU A 33 -10.40 2.73 -11.17
CA LEU A 33 -10.38 1.73 -12.26
C LEU A 33 -11.61 0.82 -12.19
N LEU A 34 -11.95 0.33 -10.99
CA LEU A 34 -13.14 -0.52 -10.76
C LEU A 34 -14.45 0.18 -11.15
N VAL A 35 -14.61 1.46 -10.82
CA VAL A 35 -15.79 2.23 -11.23
C VAL A 35 -15.87 2.34 -12.76
N HIS A 36 -14.75 2.64 -13.43
CA HIS A 36 -14.75 2.74 -14.90
C HIS A 36 -15.02 1.38 -15.57
N HIS A 37 -14.53 0.29 -14.98
CA HIS A 37 -14.82 -1.07 -15.41
C HIS A 37 -16.33 -1.34 -15.35
N THR A 38 -16.98 -1.00 -14.23
CA THR A 38 -18.42 -1.22 -14.06
C THR A 38 -19.28 -0.36 -14.99
N GLU A 39 -18.91 0.92 -15.19
CA GLU A 39 -19.74 1.88 -15.92
C GLU A 39 -19.59 1.79 -17.44
N GLN A 40 -18.40 1.49 -17.96
CA GLN A 40 -18.12 1.57 -19.39
C GLN A 40 -17.91 0.22 -20.09
N VAL A 41 -17.43 -0.79 -19.37
CA VAL A 41 -17.04 -2.08 -19.95
C VAL A 41 -18.09 -3.16 -19.69
N GLY A 42 -18.66 -3.17 -18.48
CA GLY A 42 -19.55 -4.25 -18.04
C GLY A 42 -18.79 -5.53 -17.67
N LEU A 43 -19.52 -6.61 -17.41
CA LEU A 43 -18.97 -7.88 -16.88
C LEU A 43 -18.71 -8.94 -17.96
N GLN A 44 -18.76 -8.59 -19.25
CA GLN A 44 -18.68 -9.55 -20.34
C GLN A 44 -17.82 -9.03 -21.50
N GLY A 45 -17.05 -9.92 -22.11
CA GLY A 45 -16.29 -9.66 -23.33
C GLY A 45 -14.77 -9.47 -23.12
N PRO A 46 -14.01 -9.34 -24.22
CA PRO A 46 -12.54 -9.31 -24.18
C PRO A 46 -11.97 -8.08 -23.46
N ILE A 47 -12.74 -6.98 -23.38
CA ILE A 47 -12.33 -5.78 -22.64
C ILE A 47 -12.42 -6.01 -21.13
N HIS A 48 -13.42 -6.76 -20.65
CA HIS A 48 -13.53 -7.15 -19.23
C HIS A 48 -12.31 -7.95 -18.79
N GLU A 49 -11.89 -8.95 -19.57
CA GLU A 49 -10.70 -9.76 -19.25
C GLU A 49 -9.41 -8.92 -19.20
N LEU A 50 -9.27 -7.95 -20.10
CA LEU A 50 -8.14 -7.02 -20.11
C LEU A 50 -8.13 -6.15 -18.84
N PHE A 51 -9.27 -5.56 -18.47
CA PHE A 51 -9.38 -4.73 -17.27
C PHE A 51 -9.17 -5.54 -15.99
N SER A 52 -9.79 -6.71 -15.88
CA SER A 52 -9.59 -7.64 -14.75
C SER A 52 -8.12 -8.04 -14.58
N MET A 53 -7.41 -8.30 -15.69
CA MET A 53 -5.97 -8.58 -15.66
C MET A 53 -5.16 -7.36 -15.19
N MET A 54 -5.47 -6.15 -15.67
CA MET A 54 -4.79 -4.93 -15.25
C MET A 54 -5.01 -4.61 -13.77
N GLU A 55 -6.24 -4.73 -13.29
CA GLU A 55 -6.62 -4.54 -11.88
C GLU A 55 -5.90 -5.55 -10.97
N PHE A 56 -5.88 -6.82 -11.36
CA PHE A 56 -5.19 -7.87 -10.61
C PHE A 56 -3.67 -7.63 -10.55
N LYS A 57 -3.05 -7.22 -11.66
CA LYS A 57 -1.62 -6.88 -11.69
C LYS A 57 -1.33 -5.67 -10.82
N LEU A 58 -2.14 -4.62 -10.89
CA LEU A 58 -1.97 -3.44 -10.04
C LEU A 58 -2.06 -3.82 -8.55
N ALA A 59 -3.08 -4.59 -8.17
CA ALA A 59 -3.28 -4.97 -6.78
C ALA A 59 -2.18 -5.94 -6.29
N THR A 60 -1.79 -6.93 -7.10
CA THR A 60 -0.87 -7.99 -6.67
C THR A 60 0.59 -7.65 -6.87
N ILE A 61 0.96 -7.03 -7.99
CA ILE A 61 2.35 -6.78 -8.39
C ILE A 61 2.84 -5.42 -7.87
N ILE A 62 1.96 -4.42 -7.73
CA ILE A 62 2.37 -3.08 -7.29
C ILE A 62 1.98 -2.85 -5.83
N MET A 63 0.69 -2.96 -5.50
CA MET A 63 0.18 -2.64 -4.17
C MET A 63 0.73 -3.57 -3.07
N ARG A 64 0.69 -4.90 -3.26
CA ARG A 64 1.15 -5.85 -2.22
C ARG A 64 2.63 -5.69 -1.84
N PRO A 65 3.60 -5.67 -2.78
CA PRO A 65 4.99 -5.48 -2.38
C PRO A 65 5.25 -4.09 -1.80
N ALA A 66 4.55 -3.05 -2.25
CA ALA A 66 4.64 -1.72 -1.65
C ALA A 66 4.15 -1.73 -0.19
N MET A 67 3.01 -2.39 0.09
CA MET A 67 2.49 -2.57 1.45
C MET A 67 3.49 -3.32 2.34
N ILE A 68 4.05 -4.43 1.86
CA ILE A 68 5.05 -5.22 2.60
C ILE A 68 6.29 -4.38 2.90
N ALA A 69 6.81 -3.64 1.91
CA ALA A 69 7.95 -2.75 2.11
C ALA A 69 7.65 -1.66 3.15
N THR A 70 6.46 -1.03 3.08
CA THR A 70 6.01 -0.05 4.07
C THR A 70 6.03 -0.63 5.48
N TRP A 71 5.51 -1.84 5.68
CA TRP A 71 5.49 -2.49 6.99
C TRP A 71 6.90 -2.88 7.47
N ILE A 72 7.74 -3.46 6.61
CA ILE A 72 9.11 -3.86 6.98
C ILE A 72 9.93 -2.64 7.40
N PHE A 73 9.96 -1.59 6.57
CA PHE A 73 10.73 -0.39 6.89
C PHE A 73 10.10 0.41 8.03
N GLY A 74 8.76 0.41 8.13
CA GLY A 74 8.03 1.06 9.22
C GLY A 74 8.34 0.44 10.58
N LEU A 75 8.24 -0.89 10.69
CA LEU A 75 8.58 -1.63 11.91
C LEU A 75 10.06 -1.47 12.26
N SER A 76 10.95 -1.54 11.26
CA SER A 76 12.39 -1.31 11.47
C SER A 76 12.69 0.06 12.08
N LEU A 77 11.97 1.11 11.66
CA LEU A 77 12.10 2.46 12.24
C LEU A 77 11.51 2.55 13.65
N VAL A 78 10.42 1.84 13.93
CA VAL A 78 9.77 1.82 15.26
C VAL A 78 10.65 1.12 16.30
N PHE A 79 11.33 0.04 15.93
CA PHE A 79 12.25 -0.69 16.82
C PHE A 79 13.60 0.02 17.04
N THR A 80 13.87 1.14 16.34
CA THR A 80 15.12 1.89 16.52
C THR A 80 15.03 2.75 17.79
N PRO A 81 15.89 2.53 18.81
CA PRO A 81 15.82 3.26 20.08
C PRO A 81 16.02 4.78 19.88
N GLY A 82 15.17 5.60 20.50
CA GLY A 82 15.27 7.07 20.47
C GLY A 82 14.66 7.77 19.26
N VAL A 83 14.12 7.03 18.28
CA VAL A 83 13.46 7.62 17.09
C VAL A 83 11.97 7.90 17.32
N VAL A 84 11.31 7.04 18.10
CA VAL A 84 9.87 7.14 18.37
C VAL A 84 9.67 7.64 19.80
N ASP A 85 9.17 8.87 19.90
CA ASP A 85 8.66 9.40 21.15
C ASP A 85 7.22 8.91 21.37
N TRP A 86 7.07 7.86 22.18
CA TRP A 86 5.77 7.28 22.52
C TRP A 86 4.89 8.19 23.39
N THR A 87 5.46 9.26 23.96
CA THR A 87 4.69 10.28 24.70
C THR A 87 4.01 11.27 23.75
N ALA A 88 4.51 11.39 22.51
CA ALA A 88 3.87 12.19 21.48
C ALA A 88 2.66 11.45 20.86
N TRP A 89 1.66 12.21 20.41
CA TRP A 89 0.47 11.64 19.76
C TRP A 89 0.73 11.11 18.34
N TRP A 90 1.80 11.60 17.71
CA TRP A 90 2.10 11.40 16.30
C TRP A 90 2.38 9.94 15.87
N PRO A 91 3.12 9.12 16.64
CA PRO A 91 3.32 7.71 16.30
C PRO A 91 2.01 6.91 16.32
N TRP A 92 1.11 7.23 17.26
CA TRP A 92 -0.20 6.59 17.36
C TRP A 92 -1.08 6.91 16.16
N THR A 93 -1.19 8.19 15.78
CA THR A 93 -1.97 8.59 14.60
C THR A 93 -1.42 7.99 13.32
N LYS A 94 -0.09 7.93 13.17
CA LYS A 94 0.56 7.25 12.04
C LYS A 94 0.28 5.75 12.01
N GLY A 95 0.41 5.07 13.15
CA GLY A 95 0.14 3.63 13.25
C GLY A 95 -1.30 3.30 12.86
N ILE A 96 -2.27 4.06 13.38
CA ILE A 96 -3.67 3.93 13.01
C ILE A 96 -3.87 4.16 11.51
N GLY A 97 -3.22 5.17 10.92
CA GLY A 97 -3.30 5.44 9.48
C GLY A 97 -2.80 4.28 8.63
N VAL A 98 -1.65 3.68 8.98
CA VAL A 98 -1.11 2.51 8.26
C VAL A 98 -2.04 1.30 8.38
N ILE A 99 -2.59 1.05 9.57
CA ILE A 99 -3.56 -0.03 9.79
C ILE A 99 -4.83 0.19 8.96
N ALA A 100 -5.37 1.41 8.95
CA ALA A 100 -6.54 1.76 8.15
C ALA A 100 -6.29 1.58 6.65
N MET A 101 -5.10 1.96 6.16
CA MET A 101 -4.69 1.70 4.78
C MET A 101 -4.57 0.21 4.46
N THR A 102 -4.07 -0.61 5.40
CA THR A 102 -4.02 -2.07 5.21
C THR A 102 -5.42 -2.66 5.13
N ALA A 103 -6.34 -2.25 6.01
CA ALA A 103 -7.73 -2.69 5.94
C ALA A 103 -8.38 -2.30 4.59
N PHE A 104 -8.12 -1.08 4.11
CA PHE A 104 -8.64 -0.62 2.81
C PHE A 104 -8.02 -1.38 1.63
N HIS A 105 -6.73 -1.72 1.69
CA HIS A 105 -6.07 -2.57 0.70
C HIS A 105 -6.76 -3.93 0.59
N GLU A 106 -6.92 -4.63 1.71
CA GLU A 106 -7.52 -5.98 1.71
C GLU A 106 -8.95 -5.95 1.18
N TRP A 107 -9.72 -4.91 1.54
CA TRP A 107 -11.06 -4.70 0.99
C TRP A 107 -11.04 -4.52 -0.53
N LEU A 108 -10.14 -3.68 -1.07
CA LEU A 108 -10.01 -3.50 -2.51
C LEU A 108 -9.54 -4.78 -3.22
N TYR A 109 -8.62 -5.51 -2.62
CA TYR A 109 -8.14 -6.78 -3.16
C TYR A 109 -9.26 -7.82 -3.24
N ALA A 110 -10.14 -7.86 -2.25
CA ALA A 110 -11.35 -8.69 -2.29
C ALA A 110 -12.27 -8.27 -3.44
N ARG A 111 -12.50 -6.96 -3.64
CA ARG A 111 -13.31 -6.47 -4.78
C ARG A 111 -12.72 -6.87 -6.13
N VAL A 112 -11.41 -6.74 -6.32
CA VAL A 112 -10.74 -7.18 -7.58
C VAL A 112 -10.96 -8.67 -7.84
N LYS A 113 -10.95 -9.50 -6.78
CA LYS A 113 -11.25 -10.93 -6.91
C LYS A 113 -12.72 -11.18 -7.25
N ASP A 114 -13.63 -10.45 -6.62
CA ASP A 114 -15.06 -10.55 -6.89
C ASP A 114 -15.34 -10.24 -8.38
N PHE A 115 -14.77 -9.15 -8.92
CA PHE A 115 -14.88 -8.81 -10.35
C PHE A 115 -14.31 -9.87 -11.30
N ALA A 116 -13.24 -10.56 -10.90
CA ALA A 116 -12.68 -11.64 -11.68
C ALA A 116 -13.51 -12.93 -11.64
N SER A 117 -14.39 -13.09 -10.63
CA SER A 117 -15.27 -14.25 -10.50
C SER A 117 -16.66 -14.10 -11.17
N GLY A 118 -16.99 -12.91 -11.67
CA GLY A 118 -18.28 -12.57 -12.29
C GLY A 118 -19.33 -12.09 -11.28
#